data_AF-A0A160DRA7-F1
#
_entry.id   AF-A0A160DRA7-F1
#
_cell.length_a   1.000
_cell.length_b   1.000
_cell.length_c   1.000
_cell.angle_alpha   90.00
_cell.angle_beta   90.00
_cell.angle_gamma   90.00
#
_symmetry.space_group_name_H-M   'P 1'
#
loop_
_entity.id
_entity.type
_entity.pdbx_description
1 polymer ?
#
loop_
_entity_poly.entity_id
_entity_poly.type
_entity_poly.pdbx_seq_one_letter_code
_entity_poly.pdbx_strand_id
1 'polypeptide(L)' 'VHRRVLYAMNVLGNDWNKAYKKSARVVGDVIGKYHPHGDFAVYATIVRMA' A
#
# COMPACT_ATOMS: atom_id res chain seq x y z
N VAL A 1 0.97 10.42 -1.63
CA VAL A 1 1.14 8.95 -1.63
C VAL A 1 0.64 8.32 -0.31
N HIS A 2 1.13 8.72 0.86
CA HIS A 2 0.75 8.21 2.20
C HIS A 2 -0.75 7.92 2.40
N ARG A 3 -1.65 8.93 2.23
CA ARG A 3 -3.11 8.75 2.40
C ARG A 3 -3.69 7.64 1.50
N ARG A 4 -3.22 7.51 0.27
CA ARG A 4 -3.70 6.51 -0.70
C ARG A 4 -3.24 5.10 -0.32
N VAL A 5 -2.03 4.96 0.23
CA VAL A 5 -1.50 3.69 0.75
C VAL A 5 -2.33 3.22 1.95
N LEU A 6 -2.59 4.11 2.92
CA LEU A 6 -3.42 3.78 4.08
C LEU A 6 -4.85 3.41 3.68
N TYR A 7 -5.42 4.13 2.72
CA TYR A 7 -6.76 3.84 2.20
C TYR A 7 -6.82 2.46 1.52
N ALA A 8 -5.84 2.14 0.66
CA ALA A 8 -5.76 0.83 0.02
C ALA A 8 -5.58 -0.30 1.06
N MET A 9 -4.76 -0.10 2.09
CA MET A 9 -4.59 -1.09 3.17
C MET A 9 -5.88 -1.33 3.97
N ASN A 10 -6.69 -0.29 4.19
CA ASN A 10 -8.00 -0.40 4.83
C ASN A 10 -8.99 -1.17 3.94
N VAL A 11 -9.13 -0.79 2.66
CA VAL A 11 -10.02 -1.49 1.69
C VAL A 11 -9.62 -2.96 1.50
N LEU A 12 -8.32 -3.26 1.57
CA LEU A 12 -7.78 -4.63 1.47
C LEU A 12 -7.99 -5.45 2.76
N GLY A 13 -8.50 -4.81 3.83
CA GLY A 13 -8.80 -5.42 5.12
C GLY A 13 -7.55 -5.97 5.81
N ASN A 14 -6.45 -5.22 5.76
CA ASN A 14 -5.18 -5.59 6.40
C ASN A 14 -5.10 -5.05 7.83
N ASP A 15 -5.95 -5.59 8.71
CA ASP A 15 -5.98 -5.23 10.12
C ASP A 15 -4.85 -5.90 10.91
N TRP A 16 -4.49 -5.30 12.04
CA TRP A 16 -3.37 -5.73 12.90
C TRP A 16 -3.53 -7.15 13.47
N ASN A 17 -4.75 -7.69 13.54
CA ASN A 17 -5.06 -9.02 14.06
C ASN A 17 -5.09 -10.12 12.98
N LYS A 18 -4.65 -9.82 11.75
CA LYS A 18 -4.62 -10.75 10.61
C LYS A 18 -3.18 -11.09 10.22
N ALA A 19 -3.03 -12.18 9.48
CA ALA A 19 -1.73 -12.60 8.97
C ALA A 19 -1.11 -11.56 8.01
N TYR A 20 0.21 -11.42 8.06
CA TYR A 20 0.95 -10.49 7.20
C TYR A 20 0.76 -10.80 5.70
N LYS A 21 0.58 -9.74 4.91
CA LYS A 21 0.46 -9.81 3.45
C LYS A 21 1.71 -9.20 2.81
N LYS A 22 2.10 -9.73 1.64
CA LYS A 22 3.28 -9.22 0.90
C LYS A 22 3.07 -7.77 0.46
N SER A 23 4.07 -6.92 0.70
CA SER A 23 4.02 -5.48 0.35
C SER A 23 3.79 -5.23 -1.13
N ALA A 24 4.30 -6.10 -2.02
CA ALA A 24 4.07 -6.03 -3.46
C ALA A 24 2.58 -6.02 -3.85
N ARG A 25 1.73 -6.70 -3.07
CA ARG A 25 0.28 -6.71 -3.30
C ARG A 25 -0.36 -5.34 -3.04
N VAL A 26 0.05 -4.67 -1.95
CA VAL A 26 -0.43 -3.33 -1.60
C VAL A 26 0.09 -2.30 -2.61
N VAL A 27 1.36 -2.41 -3.00
CA VAL A 27 1.96 -1.52 -4.02
C VAL A 27 1.20 -1.62 -5.35
N GLY A 28 0.94 -2.84 -5.84
CA GLY A 28 0.19 -3.04 -7.08
C GLY A 28 -1.24 -2.51 -7.03
N ASP A 29 -1.95 -2.70 -5.92
CA ASP A 29 -3.32 -2.19 -5.76
C ASP A 29 -3.38 -0.66 -5.72
N VAL A 30 -2.42 -0.04 -5.02
CA VAL A 30 -2.28 1.43 -4.98
C VAL A 30 -2.00 1.99 -6.38
N ILE A 31 -1.09 1.37 -7.15
CA ILE A 31 -0.75 1.83 -8.50
C ILE A 31 -1.95 1.67 -9.43
N GLY A 32 -2.59 0.50 -9.43
CA GLY A 32 -3.68 0.18 -10.34
C GLY A 32 -4.95 1.01 -10.12
N LYS A 33 -5.23 1.42 -8.87
CA LYS A 33 -6.51 2.08 -8.53
C LYS A 33 -6.38 3.55 -8.13
N TYR A 34 -5.30 3.96 -7.48
CA TYR A 34 -5.26 5.25 -6.78
C TYR A 34 -4.07 6.14 -7.15
N HIS A 35 -2.97 5.59 -7.64
CA HIS A 35 -1.74 6.32 -7.92
C HIS A 35 -1.01 5.73 -9.13
N PRO A 36 -1.48 5.99 -10.37
CA PRO A 36 -0.96 5.40 -11.60
C PRO A 36 0.36 6.06 -12.04
N HIS A 37 1.33 6.05 -11.13
CA HIS A 37 2.69 6.55 -11.30
C HIS A 37 3.66 5.50 -10.75
N GLY A 38 4.96 5.69 -11.01
CA GLY A 38 6.00 4.72 -10.67
C GLY A 38 5.88 4.12 -9.26
N ASP A 39 6.19 2.83 -9.17
CA ASP A 39 6.12 2.02 -7.97
C ASP A 39 7.08 2.48 -6.85
N PHE A 40 8.21 3.08 -7.24
CA PHE A 40 9.23 3.57 -6.31
C PHE A 40 8.66 4.50 -5.24
N ALA A 41 7.81 5.47 -5.60
CA ALA A 41 7.25 6.42 -4.64
C ALA A 41 6.32 5.74 -3.62
N VAL A 42 5.59 4.71 -4.05
CA VAL A 42 4.69 3.93 -3.18
C VAL A 42 5.49 3.03 -2.26
N TYR A 43 6.50 2.32 -2.79
CA TYR A 43 7.36 1.46 -2.01
C TYR A 43 8.17 2.24 -0.97
N ALA A 44 8.81 3.35 -1.37
CA ALA A 44 9.55 4.23 -0.47
C ALA A 44 8.66 4.80 0.65
N THR A 45 7.40 5.10 0.34
CA THR A 45 6.42 5.54 1.34
C THR A 45 6.11 4.44 2.36
N ILE A 46 5.94 3.19 1.91
CA ILE A 46 5.70 2.05 2.80
C ILE A 46 6.91 1.83 3.70
N VAL A 47 8.13 1.83 3.15
CA VAL A 47 9.37 1.66 3.93
C VAL A 47 9.57 2.79 4.93
N ARG A 48 9.23 4.04 4.59
CA ARG A 48 9.35 5.20 5.50
C ARG A 48 8.36 5.14 6.67
N MET A 49 7.20 4.50 6.50
CA MET A 49 6.15 4.41 7.53
C MET A 49 6.24 3.15 8.39
N ALA A 50 7.08 2.18 8.00
CA ALA A 50 7.34 0.95 8.75
C ALA A 50 8.37 1.20 9.84
#